data_AF-A0A8S0ULM9-F1
#
_entry.id   AF-A0A8S0ULM9-F1
#
_cell.length_a   1.000
_cell.length_b   1.000
_cell.length_c   1.000
_cell.angle_alpha   90.00
_cell.angle_beta   90.00
_cell.angle_gamma   90.00
#
_symmetry.space_group_name_H-M   'P 1'
#
loop_
_entity.id
_entity.type
_entity.pdbx_description
1 polymer ?
#
loop_
_entity_poly.entity_id
_entity_poly.type
_entity_poly.pdbx_seq_one_letter_code
_entity_poly.pdbx_strand_id
1 'polypeptide(L)'
;MVFESYGAQKHYESHVESTTYLLRPIKYSAPDKNISNNIGTNIHTDKSFLSILHQNEVDGLEVQLKNGDWITVDVPPASFVVMSGDAYQAWSNGRIHAAKHRVVMKGDRERYCLALFSFNHGTTNIPEELVDSDHPLQFSPFDNFGLARFYLSGATQMTESSAKAYCGVTS
;
A
#
# COMPACT_ATOMS: atom_id res chain seq x y z
N MET A 1 7.22 12.94 12.92
CA MET A 1 7.34 11.86 11.90
C MET A 1 6.59 10.63 12.39
N VAL A 2 6.09 9.73 11.52
CA VAL A 2 5.17 8.65 11.97
C VAL A 2 5.77 7.76 13.07
N PHE A 3 7.06 7.43 12.99
CA PHE A 3 7.76 6.68 14.03
C PHE A 3 7.68 7.38 15.40
N GLU A 4 7.87 8.69 15.45
CA GLU A 4 7.76 9.49 16.68
C GLU A 4 6.32 9.53 17.20
N SER A 5 5.34 9.68 16.31
CA SER A 5 3.90 9.72 16.67
C SER A 5 3.43 8.43 17.35
N TYR A 6 4.10 7.31 17.09
CA TYR A 6 3.84 6.02 17.71
C TYR A 6 4.83 5.64 18.82
N GLY A 7 5.73 6.54 19.23
CA GLY A 7 6.76 6.23 20.23
C GLY A 7 7.83 5.23 19.76
N ALA A 8 7.84 4.90 18.47
CA ALA A 8 8.70 3.90 17.84
C ALA A 8 10.00 4.50 17.26
N GLN A 9 10.42 5.69 17.74
CA GLN A 9 11.57 6.43 17.17
C GLN A 9 12.86 5.60 17.12
N LYS A 10 13.09 4.72 18.10
CA LYS A 10 14.27 3.84 18.16
C LYS A 10 14.43 2.91 16.95
N HIS A 11 13.35 2.67 16.20
CA HIS A 11 13.34 1.80 15.02
C HIS A 11 13.59 2.55 13.71
N TYR A 12 13.64 3.89 13.73
CA TYR A 12 13.69 4.72 12.51
C TYR A 12 14.97 4.51 11.70
N GLU A 13 16.14 4.54 12.34
CA GLU A 13 17.43 4.42 11.64
C GLU A 13 17.54 3.07 10.92
N SER A 14 17.25 1.97 11.62
CA SER A 14 17.24 0.62 11.02
C SER A 14 16.21 0.48 9.89
N HIS A 15 15.06 1.14 10.00
CA HIS A 15 14.09 1.19 8.90
C HIS A 15 14.67 1.89 7.67
N VAL A 16 15.30 3.05 7.84
CA VAL A 16 15.92 3.80 6.73
C VAL A 16 17.06 2.99 6.10
N GLU A 17 17.94 2.40 6.90
CA GLU A 17 19.09 1.60 6.42
C GLU A 17 18.66 0.35 5.64
N SER A 18 17.53 -0.25 6.01
CA SER A 18 16.98 -1.42 5.30
C SER A 18 16.14 -1.05 4.08
N THR A 19 15.78 0.23 3.90
CA THR A 19 14.84 0.64 2.85
C THR A 19 15.52 0.74 1.48
N THR A 20 14.90 0.11 0.49
CA THR A 20 15.17 0.31 -0.94
C THR A 20 13.93 0.81 -1.66
N TYR A 21 14.10 1.35 -2.86
CA TYR A 21 13.03 1.99 -3.61
C TYR A 21 12.90 1.40 -5.02
N LEU A 22 11.66 1.15 -5.43
CA LEU A 22 11.31 0.83 -6.81
C LEU A 22 10.55 2.01 -7.41
N LEU A 23 11.14 2.69 -8.39
CA LEU A 23 10.44 3.66 -9.23
C LEU A 23 9.82 2.96 -10.44
N ARG A 24 8.50 3.12 -10.62
CA ARG A 24 7.75 2.56 -11.73
C ARG A 24 7.00 3.67 -12.48
N PRO A 25 7.42 4.00 -13.72
CA PRO A 25 6.57 4.73 -14.65
C PRO A 25 5.43 3.83 -15.14
N ILE A 26 4.21 4.34 -15.13
CA ILE A 26 3.01 3.61 -15.53
C ILE A 26 2.24 4.46 -16.54
N LYS A 27 1.89 3.84 -17.67
CA LYS A 27 0.98 4.41 -18.67
C LYS A 27 -0.34 3.65 -18.64
N TYR A 28 -1.44 4.39 -18.61
CA TYR A 28 -2.79 3.87 -18.80
C TYR A 28 -3.36 4.43 -20.10
N SER A 29 -3.83 3.53 -20.97
CA SER A 29 -4.50 3.91 -22.21
C SER A 29 -5.77 4.72 -21.92
N ALA A 30 -6.13 5.59 -22.87
CA ALA A 30 -7.44 6.23 -22.85
C ALA A 30 -8.56 5.17 -22.84
N PRO A 31 -9.68 5.42 -22.14
CA PRO A 31 -10.77 4.47 -22.05
C PRO A 31 -11.42 4.18 -23.42
N ASP A 32 -11.79 2.93 -23.66
CA ASP A 32 -12.64 2.54 -24.79
C ASP A 32 -14.09 2.91 -24.49
N LYS A 33 -14.71 3.71 -25.36
CA LYS A 33 -16.09 4.19 -25.23
C LYS A 33 -17.11 3.05 -25.28
N ASN A 34 -16.74 1.88 -25.80
CA ASN A 34 -17.60 0.70 -25.86
C ASN A 34 -17.53 -0.16 -24.60
N ILE A 35 -16.61 0.14 -23.68
CA ILE A 35 -16.43 -0.61 -22.42
C ILE A 35 -16.94 0.25 -21.27
N SER A 36 -17.92 -0.26 -20.52
CA SER A 36 -18.53 0.47 -19.41
C SER A 36 -17.61 0.60 -18.18
N ASN A 37 -16.61 -0.25 -18.05
CA ASN A 37 -15.67 -0.26 -16.92
C ASN A 37 -14.23 -0.39 -17.42
N ASN A 38 -13.63 0.74 -17.79
CA ASN A 38 -12.26 0.81 -18.27
C ASN A 38 -11.27 0.67 -17.10
N ILE A 39 -11.05 -0.57 -16.64
CA ILE A 39 -10.14 -0.87 -15.55
C ILE A 39 -8.69 -0.70 -16.03
N GLY A 40 -7.98 0.28 -15.45
CA GLY A 40 -6.54 0.44 -15.63
C GLY A 40 -5.73 -0.45 -14.68
N THR A 41 -6.20 -0.60 -13.43
CA THR A 41 -5.59 -1.49 -12.44
C THR A 41 -6.68 -2.07 -11.55
N ASN A 42 -6.65 -3.40 -11.36
CA ASN A 42 -7.58 -4.11 -10.49
C ASN A 42 -7.46 -3.67 -9.03
N ILE A 43 -8.48 -3.99 -8.24
CA ILE A 43 -8.50 -3.72 -6.79
C ILE A 43 -7.34 -4.47 -6.12
N HIS A 44 -6.51 -3.74 -5.38
CA HIS A 44 -5.40 -4.32 -4.61
C HIS A 44 -4.97 -3.39 -3.47
N THR A 45 -4.07 -3.88 -2.64
CA THR A 45 -3.22 -3.07 -1.74
C THR A 45 -1.78 -3.21 -2.20
N ASP A 46 -0.98 -2.18 -1.99
CA ASP A 46 0.46 -2.26 -2.27
C ASP A 46 1.15 -3.20 -1.26
N LYS A 47 2.19 -3.90 -1.70
CA LYS A 47 3.01 -4.77 -0.83
C LYS A 47 4.23 -4.05 -0.25
N SER A 48 4.46 -2.81 -0.67
CA SER A 48 5.46 -1.90 -0.12
C SER A 48 5.13 -1.53 1.34
N PHE A 49 6.07 -0.87 1.99
CA PHE A 49 5.80 -0.13 3.20
C PHE A 49 5.04 1.16 2.86
N LEU A 50 5.64 2.02 2.03
CA LEU A 50 5.06 3.28 1.57
C LEU A 50 5.01 3.32 0.04
N SER A 51 3.98 3.97 -0.49
CA SER A 51 3.89 4.34 -1.91
C SER A 51 3.71 5.84 -2.05
N ILE A 52 4.48 6.45 -2.97
CA ILE A 52 4.36 7.86 -3.33
C ILE A 52 4.02 7.93 -4.82
N LEU A 53 2.89 8.54 -5.15
CA LEU A 53 2.40 8.67 -6.52
C LEU A 53 2.41 10.13 -6.97
N HIS A 54 2.81 10.35 -8.21
CA HIS A 54 2.62 11.60 -8.93
C HIS A 54 1.99 11.29 -10.30
N GLN A 55 0.99 12.06 -10.70
CA GLN A 55 0.23 11.83 -11.92
C GLN A 55 0.11 13.11 -12.76
N ASN A 56 -0.16 12.94 -14.06
CA ASN A 56 -0.63 14.04 -14.90
C ASN A 56 -2.07 14.45 -14.51
N GLU A 57 -2.64 15.46 -15.19
CA GLU A 57 -3.97 16.03 -14.91
C GLU A 57 -5.13 15.12 -15.34
N VAL A 58 -4.94 13.80 -15.31
CA VAL A 58 -5.94 12.79 -15.66
C VAL A 58 -6.18 11.91 -14.44
N ASP A 59 -7.41 12.01 -13.92
CA ASP A 59 -7.85 11.21 -12.79
C ASP A 59 -8.00 9.73 -13.14
N GLY A 60 -8.15 8.92 -12.09
CA GLY A 60 -8.50 7.51 -12.23
C GLY A 60 -8.18 6.69 -11.00
N LEU A 61 -7.32 7.17 -10.11
CA LEU A 61 -7.08 6.54 -8.82
C LEU A 61 -8.35 6.59 -7.98
N GLU A 62 -8.83 5.43 -7.57
CA GLU A 62 -9.92 5.31 -6.60
C GLU A 62 -9.44 4.54 -5.37
N VAL A 63 -9.81 5.03 -4.18
CA VAL A 63 -9.45 4.43 -2.88
C VAL A 63 -10.73 4.01 -2.17
N GLN A 64 -10.70 2.85 -1.54
CA GLN A 64 -11.81 2.34 -0.74
C GLN A 64 -11.77 2.91 0.68
N LEU A 65 -12.87 3.50 1.12
CA LEU A 65 -13.10 3.97 2.48
C LEU A 65 -13.43 2.80 3.42
N LYS A 66 -13.33 3.04 4.73
CA LYS A 66 -13.62 2.03 5.76
C LYS A 66 -15.05 1.49 5.71
N ASN A 67 -16.01 2.28 5.23
CA ASN A 67 -17.40 1.88 5.06
C ASN A 67 -17.66 1.07 3.77
N GLY A 68 -16.62 0.83 2.96
CA GLY A 68 -16.69 0.07 1.70
C GLY A 68 -16.89 0.93 0.45
N ASP A 69 -17.20 2.22 0.61
CA ASP A 69 -17.41 3.14 -0.50
C ASP A 69 -16.09 3.47 -1.22
N TRP A 70 -16.18 3.85 -2.49
CA TRP A 70 -15.04 4.23 -3.32
C TRP A 70 -15.07 5.73 -3.59
N ILE A 71 -13.92 6.38 -3.37
CA ILE A 71 -13.73 7.79 -3.73
C ILE A 71 -12.68 7.90 -4.83
N THR A 72 -12.91 8.79 -5.80
CA THR A 72 -11.86 9.21 -6.73
C THR A 72 -10.95 10.20 -6.01
N VAL A 73 -9.64 9.97 -6.10
CA VAL A 73 -8.64 10.86 -5.50
C VAL A 73 -8.36 12.00 -6.49
N ASP A 74 -8.78 13.21 -6.13
CA ASP A 74 -8.36 14.43 -6.80
C ASP A 74 -6.94 14.79 -6.36
N VAL A 75 -6.01 14.93 -7.31
CA VAL A 75 -4.60 15.21 -7.06
C VAL A 75 -4.26 16.55 -7.70
N PRO A 76 -4.16 17.63 -6.91
CA PRO A 76 -3.80 18.93 -7.43
C PRO A 76 -2.41 18.91 -8.12
N PRO A 77 -2.16 19.83 -9.06
CA PRO A 77 -0.84 20.01 -9.63
C PRO A 77 0.23 20.17 -8.55
N ALA A 78 1.43 19.64 -8.81
CA ALA A 78 2.57 19.64 -7.89
C ALA A 78 2.32 18.95 -6.52
N SER A 79 1.28 18.11 -6.41
CA SER A 79 1.03 17.29 -5.23
C SER A 79 1.45 15.83 -5.43
N PHE A 80 1.65 15.14 -4.31
CA PHE A 80 1.89 13.70 -4.25
C PHE A 80 0.80 13.01 -3.45
N VAL A 81 0.41 11.82 -3.89
CA VAL A 81 -0.41 10.91 -3.06
C VAL A 81 0.54 10.01 -2.30
N VAL A 82 0.38 9.93 -0.98
CA VAL A 82 1.16 9.04 -0.12
C VAL A 82 0.23 7.98 0.46
N MET A 83 0.53 6.72 0.25
CA MET A 83 -0.31 5.59 0.66
C MET A 83 0.49 4.56 1.47
N SER A 84 -0.18 3.96 2.44
CA SER A 84 0.33 2.82 3.21
C SER A 84 0.08 1.50 2.47
N GLY A 85 1.11 0.66 2.42
CA GLY A 85 1.00 -0.71 1.94
C GLY A 85 0.87 -1.74 3.07
N ASP A 86 0.82 -3.00 2.68
CA ASP A 86 0.63 -4.15 3.57
C ASP A 86 1.78 -4.31 4.58
N ALA A 87 3.03 -4.03 4.18
CA ALA A 87 4.16 -4.09 5.12
C ALA A 87 4.04 -3.03 6.22
N TYR A 88 3.49 -1.86 5.90
CA TYR A 88 3.27 -0.81 6.87
C TYR A 88 2.10 -1.14 7.81
N GLN A 89 1.05 -1.79 7.27
CA GLN A 89 0.00 -2.35 8.11
C GLN A 89 0.56 -3.37 9.10
N ALA A 90 1.38 -4.32 8.65
CA ALA A 90 1.98 -5.32 9.53
C ALA A 90 2.89 -4.67 10.58
N TRP A 91 3.85 -3.83 10.16
CA TRP A 91 4.74 -3.09 11.06
C TRP A 91 3.98 -2.29 12.13
N SER A 92 2.89 -1.64 11.74
CA SER A 92 2.08 -0.83 12.67
C SER A 92 1.19 -1.66 13.61
N ASN A 93 1.36 -2.98 13.63
CA ASN A 93 0.49 -3.94 14.32
C ASN A 93 -1.01 -3.76 13.98
N GLY A 94 -1.29 -3.38 12.72
CA GLY A 94 -2.66 -3.16 12.23
C GLY A 94 -3.25 -1.78 12.50
N ARG A 95 -2.53 -0.86 13.17
CA ARG A 95 -3.02 0.51 13.46
C ARG A 95 -3.16 1.36 12.20
N ILE A 96 -2.26 1.17 11.24
CA ILE A 96 -2.34 1.80 9.93
C ILE A 96 -2.93 0.79 8.96
N HIS A 97 -4.00 1.17 8.27
CA HIS A 97 -4.61 0.30 7.27
C HIS A 97 -3.85 0.40 5.95
N ALA A 98 -3.66 -0.72 5.26
CA ALA A 98 -3.18 -0.69 3.88
C ALA A 98 -4.28 -0.10 2.98
N ALA A 99 -3.93 0.87 2.14
CA ALA A 99 -4.89 1.56 1.28
C ALA A 99 -5.33 0.65 0.13
N LYS A 100 -6.55 0.11 0.22
CA LYS A 100 -7.15 -0.64 -0.89
C LYS A 100 -7.57 0.33 -1.99
N HIS A 101 -7.04 0.12 -3.18
CA HIS A 101 -7.20 1.06 -4.27
C HIS A 101 -7.28 0.35 -5.63
N ARG A 102 -7.73 1.08 -6.64
CA ARG A 102 -7.82 0.64 -8.05
C ARG A 102 -7.60 1.83 -8.98
N VAL A 103 -7.47 1.56 -10.27
CA VAL A 103 -7.49 2.60 -11.30
C VAL A 103 -8.64 2.34 -12.27
N VAL A 104 -9.56 3.29 -12.38
CA VAL A 104 -10.67 3.28 -13.34
C VAL A 104 -10.51 4.49 -14.26
N MET A 105 -10.27 4.22 -15.53
CA MET A 105 -10.07 5.25 -16.54
C MET A 105 -11.40 5.88 -16.95
N LYS A 106 -11.45 7.21 -16.94
CA LYS A 106 -12.60 8.04 -17.34
C LYS A 106 -12.12 9.10 -18.34
N GLY A 107 -13.04 9.69 -19.10
CA GLY A 107 -12.70 10.74 -20.09
C GLY A 107 -12.22 10.17 -21.43
N ASP A 108 -11.22 10.81 -22.03
CA ASP A 108 -10.71 10.48 -23.38
C ASP A 108 -9.18 10.60 -23.50
N ARG A 109 -8.47 10.80 -22.39
CA ARG A 109 -7.02 11.01 -22.33
C ARG A 109 -6.29 9.83 -21.69
N GLU A 110 -5.03 9.65 -22.10
CA GLU A 110 -4.10 8.73 -21.44
C GLU A 110 -3.66 9.30 -20.08
N ARG A 111 -3.53 8.42 -19.08
CA ARG A 111 -3.01 8.77 -17.75
C ARG A 111 -1.59 8.25 -17.59
N TYR A 112 -0.73 9.09 -17.05
CA TYR A 112 0.64 8.76 -16.70
C TYR A 112 0.84 8.93 -15.20
N CYS A 113 1.50 7.96 -14.59
CA CYS A 113 1.79 7.96 -13.17
C CYS A 113 3.25 7.55 -12.94
N LEU A 114 3.95 8.28 -12.08
CA LEU A 114 5.19 7.85 -11.47
C LEU A 114 4.86 7.32 -10.08
N ALA A 115 5.16 6.05 -9.84
CA ALA A 115 4.96 5.41 -8.55
C ALA A 115 6.30 5.02 -7.93
N LEU A 116 6.60 5.55 -6.75
CA LEU A 116 7.76 5.17 -5.94
C LEU A 116 7.29 4.29 -4.79
N PHE A 117 7.80 3.07 -4.73
CA PHE A 117 7.46 2.08 -3.71
C PHE A 117 8.67 1.83 -2.80
N SER A 118 8.50 1.89 -1.48
CA SER A 118 9.55 1.52 -0.53
C SER A 118 9.41 0.08 -0.05
N PHE A 119 10.52 -0.64 0.03
CA PHE A 119 10.60 -2.00 0.53
C PHE A 119 11.75 -2.13 1.52
N ASN A 120 11.56 -2.93 2.56
CA ASN A 120 12.61 -3.21 3.55
C ASN A 120 13.34 -4.53 3.26
N HIS A 121 14.66 -4.50 3.32
CA HIS A 121 15.51 -5.70 3.33
C HIS A 121 15.54 -6.33 4.72
N GLY A 122 15.65 -7.67 4.75
CA GLY A 122 15.73 -8.42 6.00
C GLY A 122 14.39 -8.50 6.72
N THR A 123 14.45 -8.92 7.98
CA THR A 123 13.26 -9.12 8.81
C THR A 123 12.80 -7.81 9.43
N THR A 124 11.56 -7.42 9.15
CA THR A 124 10.87 -6.33 9.84
C THR A 124 10.24 -6.87 11.12
N ASN A 125 10.69 -6.35 12.26
CA ASN A 125 10.08 -6.66 13.56
C ASN A 125 8.88 -5.73 13.81
N ILE A 126 7.89 -6.25 14.53
CA ILE A 126 6.78 -5.42 15.01
C ILE A 126 7.28 -4.67 16.26
N PRO A 127 7.24 -3.33 16.30
CA PRO A 127 7.62 -2.56 17.48
C PRO A 127 6.81 -2.98 18.71
N GLU A 128 7.50 -3.31 19.80
CA GLU A 128 6.86 -3.67 21.08
C GLU A 128 5.99 -2.52 21.62
N GLU A 129 6.36 -1.26 21.31
CA GLU A 129 5.59 -0.07 21.65
C GLU A 129 4.19 -0.04 21.04
N LEU A 130 3.95 -0.83 19.99
CA LEU A 130 2.66 -0.91 19.30
C LEU A 130 1.79 -2.07 19.78
N VAL A 131 2.27 -2.85 20.74
CA VAL A 131 1.60 -4.00 21.34
C VAL A 131 1.21 -3.65 22.77
N ASP A 132 -0.09 -3.62 23.04
CA ASP A 132 -0.63 -3.32 24.36
C ASP A 132 -1.89 -4.16 24.65
N SER A 133 -2.52 -3.94 25.81
CA SER A 133 -3.73 -4.67 26.20
C SER A 133 -4.92 -4.44 25.26
N ASP A 134 -4.98 -3.27 24.62
CA ASP A 134 -6.06 -2.88 23.72
C ASP A 134 -5.75 -3.28 22.27
N HIS A 135 -4.47 -3.45 21.95
CA HIS A 135 -3.93 -3.85 20.65
C HIS A 135 -2.91 -5.00 20.83
N PRO A 136 -3.37 -6.23 21.07
CA PRO A 136 -2.49 -7.38 21.19
C PRO A 136 -1.70 -7.61 19.89
N LEU A 137 -0.66 -8.44 19.95
CA LEU A 137 0.16 -8.76 18.79
C LEU A 137 -0.68 -9.45 17.70
N GLN A 138 -0.83 -8.80 16.55
CA GLN A 138 -1.60 -9.31 15.41
C GLN A 138 -0.71 -9.85 14.29
N PHE A 139 0.57 -9.46 14.26
CA PHE A 139 1.51 -9.83 13.21
C PHE A 139 2.82 -10.35 13.82
N SER A 140 3.42 -11.35 13.18
CA SER A 140 4.76 -11.86 13.47
C SER A 140 5.81 -11.08 12.66
N PRO A 141 7.09 -11.09 13.07
CA PRO A 141 8.18 -10.57 12.25
C PRO A 141 8.16 -11.17 10.82
N PHE A 142 8.45 -10.35 9.82
CA PHE A 142 8.22 -10.71 8.41
C PHE A 142 9.30 -10.18 7.46
N ASP A 143 9.51 -10.88 6.33
CA ASP A 143 10.33 -10.40 5.21
C ASP A 143 9.43 -9.64 4.22
N ASN A 144 9.71 -8.36 3.97
CA ASN A 144 8.86 -7.54 3.09
C ASN A 144 8.87 -8.07 1.65
N PHE A 145 10.02 -8.54 1.15
CA PHE A 145 10.08 -9.16 -0.17
C PHE A 145 9.38 -10.51 -0.19
N GLY A 146 9.39 -11.24 0.92
CA GLY A 146 8.64 -12.48 1.12
C GLY A 146 7.14 -12.26 1.01
N LEU A 147 6.62 -11.20 1.64
CA LEU A 147 5.23 -10.77 1.49
C LEU A 147 4.88 -10.46 0.02
N ALA A 148 5.75 -9.75 -0.69
CA ALA A 148 5.54 -9.44 -2.10
C ALA A 148 5.53 -10.72 -2.97
N ARG A 149 6.47 -11.66 -2.74
CA ARG A 149 6.51 -12.96 -3.42
C ARG A 149 5.28 -13.82 -3.11
N PHE A 150 4.83 -13.82 -1.85
CA PHE A 150 3.63 -14.53 -1.41
C PHE A 150 2.37 -14.01 -2.11
N TYR A 151 2.24 -12.70 -2.29
CA TYR A 151 1.16 -12.13 -3.09
C TYR A 151 1.24 -12.56 -4.56
N LEU A 152 2.43 -12.49 -5.16
CA LEU A 152 2.63 -12.84 -6.58
C LEU A 152 2.41 -14.33 -6.88
N SER A 153 2.50 -15.22 -5.89
CA SER A 153 2.21 -16.64 -6.07
C SER A 153 0.70 -16.95 -6.21
N GLY A 154 -0.17 -15.96 -5.98
CA GLY A 154 -1.62 -16.13 -5.98
C GLY A 154 -2.19 -16.73 -4.69
N ALA A 155 -1.35 -16.95 -3.67
CA ALA A 155 -1.78 -17.49 -2.37
C ALA A 155 -2.82 -16.61 -1.65
N THR A 156 -2.99 -15.36 -2.09
CA THR A 156 -3.92 -14.39 -1.50
C THR A 156 -5.28 -14.33 -2.19
N GLN A 157 -5.54 -15.15 -3.23
CA GLN A 157 -6.80 -15.10 -4.00
C GLN A 157 -8.06 -15.37 -3.14
N MET A 158 -7.90 -15.87 -1.92
CA MET A 158 -8.99 -16.13 -0.95
C MET A 158 -8.90 -15.29 0.33
N THR A 159 -8.00 -14.29 0.42
CA THR A 159 -7.70 -13.59 1.68
C THR A 159 -8.00 -12.10 1.58
N GLU A 160 -8.68 -11.54 2.58
CA GLU A 160 -9.00 -10.10 2.62
C GLU A 160 -7.76 -9.20 2.83
N SER A 161 -6.69 -9.73 3.43
CA SER A 161 -5.43 -9.01 3.68
C SER A 161 -4.24 -9.94 3.44
N SER A 162 -3.36 -9.56 2.51
CA SER A 162 -2.14 -10.32 2.24
C SER A 162 -1.17 -10.29 3.42
N ALA A 163 -1.11 -9.17 4.17
CA ALA A 163 -0.32 -9.09 5.39
C ALA A 163 -0.78 -10.12 6.44
N LYS A 164 -2.08 -10.18 6.73
CA LYS A 164 -2.62 -11.13 7.70
C LYS A 164 -2.43 -12.58 7.26
N ALA A 165 -2.60 -12.86 5.98
CA ALA A 165 -2.39 -14.20 5.44
C ALA A 165 -0.91 -14.64 5.50
N TYR A 166 0.02 -13.70 5.32
CA TYR A 166 1.45 -14.00 5.28
C TYR A 166 2.10 -14.08 6.67
N CYS A 167 1.76 -13.12 7.55
CA CYS A 167 2.45 -12.95 8.83
C CYS A 167 1.49 -12.66 9.98
N GLY A 168 0.18 -12.88 9.82
CA GLY A 168 -0.77 -12.76 10.93
C GLY A 168 -0.51 -13.82 12.00
N VAL A 169 -0.65 -13.44 13.27
CA VAL A 169 -0.65 -14.40 14.39
C VAL A 169 -2.02 -15.07 14.43
N THR A 170 -2.05 -16.41 14.43
CA THR A 170 -3.29 -17.16 14.66
C THR A 170 -3.65 -17.09 16.15
N SER A 171 -4.85 -16.60 16.45
CA SER A 171 -5.49 -16.71 17.76
C SER A 171 -5.95 -18.14 18.04
#